data_AF-A0A845DVH2-F1
#
_entry.id   AF-A0A845DVH2-F1
#
_cell.length_a   1.000
_cell.length_b   1.000
_cell.length_c   1.000
_cell.angle_alpha   90.00
_cell.angle_beta   90.00
_cell.angle_gamma   90.00
#
_symmetry.space_group_name_H-M   'P 1'
#
loop_
_entity.id
_entity.type
_entity.pdbx_description
1 polymer ?
#
loop_
_entity_poly.entity_id
_entity_poly.type
_entity_poly.pdbx_seq_one_letter_code
_entity_poly.pdbx_strand_id
1 'polypeptide(L)'
;MDEPDPEHTKPDISWQRANEARLRREAQQWAESQETTLFTEEWGRYYVAVTREGRRLVLWMLDAEVANTDWIQSAMDLREPLRLQSSYTQAMILSLLWQPAPNSVFLSG
;
A
#
# COMPACT_ATOMS: atom_id res chain seq x y z
N MET A 1 46.12 19.49 0.73
CA MET A 1 44.87 19.64 -0.04
C MET A 1 44.32 18.23 -0.08
N ASP A 2 43.59 17.87 0.98
CA ASP A 2 43.11 16.49 1.16
C ASP A 2 41.85 16.33 0.32
N GLU A 3 41.88 15.39 -0.63
CA GLU A 3 40.69 14.94 -1.33
C GLU A 3 39.74 14.28 -0.32
N PRO A 4 38.44 14.61 -0.33
CA PRO A 4 37.49 13.86 0.47
C PRO A 4 37.36 12.44 -0.10
N ASP A 5 37.72 11.47 0.75
CA ASP A 5 37.60 10.02 0.55
C ASP A 5 36.16 9.64 0.14
N PRO A 6 35.94 8.91 -0.97
CA PRO A 6 34.63 8.52 -1.43
C PRO A 6 34.14 7.28 -0.68
N GLU A 7 34.16 7.30 0.66
CA GLU A 7 33.31 6.41 1.44
C GLU A 7 31.87 6.90 1.31
N HIS A 8 31.29 6.57 0.15
CA HIS A 8 29.86 6.47 -0.05
C HIS A 8 29.32 5.59 1.08
N THR A 9 28.80 6.25 2.11
CA THR A 9 28.13 5.61 3.23
C THR A 9 27.02 4.77 2.62
N LYS A 10 27.18 3.44 2.61
CA LYS A 10 26.15 2.54 2.11
C LYS A 10 24.87 2.88 2.87
N PRO A 11 23.74 3.13 2.17
CA PRO A 11 22.50 3.45 2.86
C PRO A 11 22.18 2.32 3.84
N ASP A 12 21.85 2.68 5.08
CA ASP A 12 21.46 1.71 6.09
C ASP A 12 20.15 1.02 5.64
N ILE A 13 20.27 -0.19 5.12
CA ILE A 13 19.14 -1.02 4.64
C ILE A 13 18.51 -1.85 5.74
N SER A 14 18.98 -1.75 6.99
CA SER A 14 18.46 -2.55 8.11
C SER A 14 16.99 -2.25 8.36
N TRP A 15 16.62 -0.97 8.32
CA TRP A 15 15.23 -0.53 8.49
C TRP A 15 14.34 -1.05 7.35
N GLN A 16 14.82 -1.02 6.10
CA GLN A 16 14.05 -1.47 4.92
C GLN A 16 13.72 -2.95 5.04
N ARG A 17 14.74 -3.76 5.36
CA ARG A 17 14.59 -5.21 5.56
C ARG A 17 13.66 -5.52 6.73
N ALA A 18 13.79 -4.81 7.84
CA ALA A 18 12.92 -4.99 9.00
C ALA A 18 11.46 -4.62 8.68
N ASN A 19 11.25 -3.53 7.94
CA ASN A 19 9.92 -3.09 7.51
C ASN A 19 9.29 -4.09 6.53
N GLU A 20 10.04 -4.53 5.53
CA GLU A 20 9.59 -5.56 4.58
C GLU A 20 9.22 -6.86 5.30
N ALA A 21 10.06 -7.34 6.22
CA ALA A 21 9.79 -8.55 6.98
C ALA A 21 8.52 -8.42 7.84
N ARG A 22 8.29 -7.25 8.45
CA ARG A 22 7.05 -6.96 9.19
C ARG A 22 5.84 -7.01 8.26
N LEU A 23 5.87 -6.27 7.15
CA LEU A 23 4.75 -6.21 6.19
C LEU A 23 4.41 -7.61 5.65
N ARG A 24 5.41 -8.42 5.31
CA ARG A 24 5.19 -9.80 4.84
C ARG A 24 4.56 -10.68 5.92
N ARG A 25 5.01 -10.56 7.17
CA ARG A 25 4.43 -11.33 8.30
C ARG A 25 2.97 -10.96 8.53
N GLU A 26 2.65 -9.67 8.56
CA GLU A 26 1.28 -9.19 8.74
C GLU A 26 0.39 -9.59 7.57
N ALA A 27 0.87 -9.47 6.33
CA ALA A 27 0.13 -9.93 5.17
C ALA A 27 -0.12 -11.44 5.19
N GLN A 28 0.85 -12.24 5.65
CA GLN A 28 0.69 -13.69 5.80
C GLN A 28 -0.41 -14.03 6.82
N GLN A 29 -0.46 -13.32 7.96
CA GLN A 29 -1.51 -13.51 8.97
C GLN A 29 -2.90 -13.28 8.37
N TRP A 30 -3.07 -12.23 7.57
CA TRP A 30 -4.33 -11.97 6.86
C TRP A 30 -4.60 -12.93 5.69
N ALA A 31 -3.55 -13.46 5.05
CA ALA A 31 -3.69 -14.46 4.01
C ALA A 31 -4.28 -15.76 4.55
N GLU A 32 -3.98 -16.09 5.81
CA GLU A 32 -4.46 -17.28 6.52
C GLU A 32 -5.79 -17.07 7.24
N SER A 33 -6.24 -15.81 7.38
CA SER A 33 -7.52 -15.51 8.04
C SER A 33 -8.72 -15.91 7.18
N GLN A 34 -9.87 -16.05 7.83
CA GLN A 34 -11.14 -16.23 7.13
C GLN A 34 -11.53 -14.95 6.38
N GLU A 35 -12.36 -15.13 5.34
CA GLU A 35 -13.02 -14.01 4.67
C GLU A 35 -13.95 -13.29 5.64
N THR A 36 -13.86 -11.97 5.68
CA THR A 36 -14.60 -11.16 6.64
C THR A 36 -14.57 -9.69 6.25
N THR A 37 -15.45 -8.91 6.87
CA THR A 37 -15.36 -7.45 6.89
C THR A 37 -14.54 -7.03 8.11
N LEU A 38 -13.45 -6.32 7.87
CA LEU A 38 -12.52 -5.86 8.90
C LEU A 38 -12.90 -4.49 9.47
N PHE A 39 -13.56 -3.68 8.64
CA PHE A 39 -13.91 -2.31 8.97
C PHE A 39 -15.11 -1.87 8.14
N THR A 40 -16.02 -1.11 8.74
CA THR A 40 -17.07 -0.37 8.03
C THR A 40 -17.33 0.96 8.71
N GLU A 41 -17.51 2.02 7.94
CA GLU A 41 -17.92 3.32 8.47
C GLU A 41 -18.81 4.06 7.46
N GLU A 42 -19.78 4.81 7.97
CA GLU A 42 -20.58 5.75 7.19
C GLU A 42 -19.81 7.04 6.92
N TRP A 43 -19.78 7.46 5.66
CA TRP A 43 -19.15 8.69 5.22
C TRP A 43 -20.07 9.47 4.29
N GLY A 44 -20.97 10.24 4.90
CA GLY A 44 -22.00 10.99 4.16
C GLY A 44 -22.96 10.04 3.46
N ARG A 45 -22.99 10.08 2.12
CA ARG A 45 -23.80 9.17 1.29
C ARG A 45 -23.12 7.83 0.97
N TYR A 46 -21.89 7.65 1.44
CA TYR A 46 -21.09 6.47 1.15
C TYR A 46 -20.88 5.62 2.40
N TYR A 47 -20.59 4.34 2.20
CA TYR A 47 -19.95 3.50 3.18
C TYR A 47 -18.51 3.23 2.73
N VAL A 48 -17.57 3.35 3.66
CA VAL A 48 -16.21 2.86 3.49
C VAL A 48 -16.12 1.51 4.16
N ALA A 49 -15.66 0.49 3.44
CA ALA A 49 -15.46 -0.84 4.00
C ALA A 49 -14.09 -1.40 3.64
N VAL A 50 -13.50 -2.15 4.57
CA VAL A 50 -12.31 -2.96 4.30
C VAL A 50 -12.70 -4.42 4.47
N THR A 51 -12.55 -5.21 3.42
CA THR A 51 -12.85 -6.64 3.44
C THR A 51 -11.61 -7.46 3.17
N ARG A 52 -11.59 -8.67 3.74
CA ARG A 52 -10.69 -9.75 3.36
C ARG A 52 -11.45 -10.71 2.46
N GLU A 53 -11.02 -10.82 1.20
CA GLU A 53 -11.66 -11.65 0.17
C GLU A 53 -10.61 -12.47 -0.59
N GLY A 54 -10.71 -13.80 -0.55
CA GLY A 54 -9.79 -14.71 -1.20
C GLY A 54 -8.34 -14.49 -0.80
N ARG A 55 -7.57 -13.78 -1.62
CA ARG A 55 -6.15 -13.47 -1.39
C ARG A 55 -5.91 -11.96 -1.27
N ARG A 56 -6.97 -11.18 -1.07
CA ARG A 56 -6.93 -9.74 -1.14
C ARG A 56 -7.47 -9.10 0.12
N LEU A 57 -6.88 -7.96 0.44
CA LEU A 57 -7.55 -6.92 1.21
C LEU A 57 -8.07 -5.89 0.23
N VAL A 58 -9.35 -5.54 0.34
CA VAL A 58 -10.03 -4.64 -0.58
C VAL A 58 -10.62 -3.49 0.20
N LEU A 59 -10.33 -2.27 -0.24
CA LEU A 59 -10.96 -1.04 0.21
C LEU A 59 -12.08 -0.70 -0.75
N TRP A 60 -13.29 -0.66 -0.21
CA TRP A 60 -14.52 -0.32 -0.92
C TRP A 60 -14.97 1.08 -0.57
N MET A 61 -15.53 1.75 -1.57
CA MET A 61 -16.44 2.85 -1.38
C MET A 61 -17.77 2.44 -2.02
N LEU A 62 -18.79 2.30 -1.18
CA LEU A 62 -20.12 1.84 -1.56
C LEU A 62 -21.08 3.02 -1.47
N ASP A 63 -21.94 3.22 -2.46
CA ASP A 63 -22.98 4.26 -2.39
C ASP A 63 -24.20 3.69 -1.64
N ALA A 64 -24.66 4.38 -0.60
CA ALA A 64 -25.78 3.93 0.22
C ALA A 64 -27.12 3.95 -0.54
N GLU A 65 -27.23 4.78 -1.59
CA GLU A 65 -28.48 5.02 -2.30
C GLU A 65 -28.55 4.27 -3.64
N VAL A 66 -27.41 3.76 -4.15
CA VAL A 66 -27.32 3.09 -5.45
C VAL A 66 -26.79 1.67 -5.29
N ALA A 67 -27.67 0.69 -5.49
CA ALA A 67 -27.41 -0.73 -5.24
C ALA A 67 -26.38 -1.43 -6.16
N ASN A 68 -25.54 -0.70 -6.90
CA ASN A 68 -24.61 -1.28 -7.89
C ASN A 68 -23.36 -0.43 -8.18
N THR A 69 -22.95 0.41 -7.24
CA THR A 69 -21.70 1.18 -7.36
C THR A 69 -20.66 0.65 -6.38
N ASP A 70 -20.33 -0.63 -6.51
CA ASP A 70 -19.24 -1.25 -5.77
C ASP A 70 -17.91 -0.81 -6.38
N TRP A 71 -17.37 0.31 -5.91
CA TRP A 71 -16.15 0.88 -6.46
C TRP A 71 -14.98 0.50 -5.57
N ILE A 72 -14.18 -0.46 -6.04
CA ILE A 72 -12.89 -0.79 -5.42
C ILE A 72 -12.00 0.45 -5.53
N GLN A 73 -11.68 1.04 -4.40
CA GLN A 73 -10.73 2.16 -4.31
C GLN A 73 -9.29 1.66 -4.30
N SER A 74 -9.04 0.54 -3.62
CA SER A 74 -7.73 -0.07 -3.54
C SER A 74 -7.81 -1.56 -3.26
N ALA A 75 -6.82 -2.31 -3.71
CA ALA A 75 -6.66 -3.72 -3.41
C ALA A 75 -5.19 -4.08 -3.23
N MET A 76 -4.92 -4.95 -2.25
CA MET A 76 -3.60 -5.50 -1.95
C MET A 76 -3.62 -7.02 -2.15
N ASP A 77 -2.59 -7.60 -2.77
CA ASP A 77 -2.41 -9.06 -2.80
C ASP A 77 -1.67 -9.45 -1.52
N LEU A 78 -2.30 -10.26 -0.67
CA LEU A 78 -1.72 -10.67 0.61
C LEU A 78 -0.48 -11.57 0.44
N ARG A 79 -0.28 -12.18 -0.72
CA ARG A 79 0.93 -12.97 -1.02
C ARG A 79 2.05 -12.14 -1.64
N GLU A 80 1.70 -10.99 -2.21
CA GLU A 80 2.63 -10.04 -2.81
C GLU A 80 2.33 -8.62 -2.31
N PRO A 81 2.42 -8.35 -0.99
CA PRO A 81 1.91 -7.10 -0.39
C PRO A 81 2.64 -5.83 -0.83
N LEU A 82 3.84 -5.97 -1.42
CA LEU A 82 4.61 -4.86 -1.98
C LEU A 82 4.34 -4.62 -3.47
N ARG A 83 3.52 -5.47 -4.11
CA ARG A 83 3.17 -5.32 -5.52
C ARG A 83 2.02 -4.33 -5.65
N LEU A 84 2.29 -3.22 -6.32
CA LEU A 84 1.27 -2.25 -6.73
C LEU A 84 0.40 -2.85 -7.84
N GLN A 85 -0.88 -3.13 -7.55
CA GLN A 85 -1.75 -3.83 -8.48
C GLN A 85 -2.29 -2.93 -9.59
N SER A 86 -2.64 -1.68 -9.28
CA SER A 86 -3.26 -0.78 -10.25
C SER A 86 -2.21 -0.05 -11.08
N SER A 87 -2.50 0.16 -12.36
CA SER A 87 -1.64 0.95 -13.25
C SER A 87 -1.45 2.38 -12.74
N TYR A 88 -2.47 2.98 -12.13
CA TYR A 88 -2.38 4.31 -11.52
C TYR A 88 -1.36 4.35 -10.36
N THR A 89 -1.39 3.38 -9.45
CA THR A 89 -0.41 3.34 -8.33
C THR A 89 1.01 3.07 -8.82
N GLN A 90 1.19 2.22 -9.84
CA GLN A 90 2.48 2.05 -10.52
C GLN A 90 2.95 3.36 -11.19
N ALA A 91 2.04 4.07 -11.85
CA ALA A 91 2.34 5.35 -12.49
C ALA A 91 2.76 6.43 -11.47
N MET A 92 2.19 6.43 -10.26
CA MET A 92 2.64 7.33 -9.19
C MET A 92 4.12 7.11 -8.84
N ILE A 93 4.60 5.87 -8.84
CA ILE A 93 6.01 5.55 -8.57
C ILE A 93 6.94 6.02 -9.67
N LEU A 94 6.46 6.24 -10.90
CA LEU A 94 7.29 6.83 -11.97
C LEU A 94 7.84 8.21 -11.58
N SER A 95 7.18 8.94 -10.67
CA SER A 95 7.73 10.18 -10.10
C SER A 95 9.13 9.99 -9.50
N LEU A 96 9.42 8.81 -8.95
CA LEU A 96 10.73 8.47 -8.38
C LEU A 96 11.81 8.21 -9.44
N LEU A 97 11.46 8.08 -10.72
CA LEU A 97 12.48 8.02 -11.79
C LEU A 97 13.24 9.34 -11.91
N TRP A 98 12.55 10.47 -11.70
CA TRP A 98 13.17 11.80 -11.75
C TRP A 98 13.88 12.16 -10.43
N GLN A 99 13.48 11.57 -9.31
CA GLN A 99 14.18 11.71 -8.03
C GLN A 99 14.23 10.35 -7.29
N PRO A 100 15.27 9.53 -7.53
CA PRO A 100 15.34 8.14 -7.02
C PRO A 100 15.48 8.00 -5.51
N ALA A 101 15.93 9.05 -4.82
CA ALA A 101 16.08 9.08 -3.37
C ALA A 101 15.52 10.41 -2.83
N PRO A 102 14.20 10.61 -2.84
CA PRO A 102 13.62 11.82 -2.28
C PRO A 102 13.78 11.78 -0.76
N ASN A 103 14.17 12.91 -0.16
CA ASN A 103 14.23 13.04 1.30
C ASN A 103 12.82 13.08 1.93
N SER A 104 11.81 13.47 1.15
CA SER A 104 10.41 13.53 1.55
C SER A 104 9.49 13.32 0.34
N VAL A 105 8.37 12.62 0.54
CA VAL A 105 7.29 12.48 -0.44
C VAL A 105 6.02 13.05 0.17
N PHE A 106 5.32 13.92 -0.57
CA PHE A 106 3.99 14.40 -0.20
C PHE A 106 2.94 13.66 -1.04
N LEU A 107 1.96 13.07 -0.37
CA LEU A 107 0.82 12.40 -0.99
C LEU A 107 -0.43 13.19 -0.64
N SER A 108 -1.17 13.63 -1.66
CA SER A 108 -2.47 14.28 -1.52
C SER A 108 -3.53 13.42 -2.18
N GLY A 109 -4.61 13.18 -1.47
CA GLY A 109 -5.76 12.39 -1.88
C GLY A 109 -6.96 12.74 -1.01
#